data_AF-A0A0J1FXD1-F1
#
_entry.id   AF-A0A0J1FXD1-F1
#
_cell.length_a   1.000
_cell.length_b   1.000
_cell.length_c   1.000
_cell.angle_alpha   90.00
_cell.angle_beta   90.00
_cell.angle_gamma   90.00
#
_symmetry.space_group_name_H-M   'P 1'
#
loop_
_entity.id
_entity.type
_entity.pdbx_description
1 polymer ?
#
loop_
_entity_poly.entity_id
_entity_poly.type
_entity_poly.pdbx_seq_one_letter_code
_entity_poly.pdbx_strand_id
1 'polypeptide(L)'
;MDHPQNLSASDRRWFDLIQQCRTSGKSDAQWMQEHEIKSPTFYYHVKQLRKKACDIPENSFTRQRNDIQEVVPLFMKEVPAVSSHEPEQLSSTDNTSAVRLNIQGITVEIANNATQEVIKNTIAALRFLC
;
A
#
# COMPACT_ATOMS: atom_id res chain seq x y z
N MET A 1 -28.99 0.55 23.44
CA MET A 1 -27.62 1.07 23.25
C MET A 1 -27.21 1.62 24.60
N ASP A 2 -26.49 0.83 25.37
CA ASP A 2 -26.05 1.21 26.71
C ASP A 2 -24.90 2.22 26.57
N HIS A 3 -25.22 3.49 26.82
CA HIS A 3 -24.20 4.53 26.83
C HIS A 3 -23.40 4.44 28.13
N PRO A 4 -22.06 4.61 28.10
CA PRO A 4 -21.28 4.64 29.32
C PRO A 4 -21.79 5.75 30.25
N GLN A 5 -21.90 5.46 31.54
CA GLN A 5 -22.68 6.26 32.51
C GLN A 5 -22.08 7.65 32.83
N ASN A 6 -21.11 8.14 32.07
CA ASN A 6 -20.42 9.42 32.30
C ASN A 6 -20.07 10.18 30.99
N LEU A 7 -21.03 10.28 30.06
CA LEU A 7 -20.87 11.03 28.82
C LEU A 7 -21.78 12.27 28.80
N SER A 8 -21.22 13.41 28.43
CA SER A 8 -21.98 14.62 28.08
C SER A 8 -22.86 14.35 26.85
N ALA A 9 -23.91 15.16 26.66
CA ALA A 9 -24.76 15.08 25.46
C ALA A 9 -23.95 15.18 24.16
N SER A 10 -22.88 15.99 24.16
CA SER A 10 -21.95 16.09 23.02
C SER A 10 -21.17 14.80 22.81
N ASP A 11 -20.66 14.17 23.89
CA ASP A 11 -19.91 12.92 23.81
C ASP A 11 -20.79 11.78 23.26
N ARG A 12 -22.06 11.69 23.69
CA ARG A 12 -23.01 10.67 23.21
C ARG A 12 -23.26 10.81 21.71
N ARG A 13 -23.49 12.04 21.25
CA ARG A 13 -23.63 12.33 19.81
C ARG A 13 -22.42 11.88 19.02
N TRP A 14 -21.21 12.17 19.52
CA TRP A 14 -19.98 11.76 18.86
C TRP A 14 -19.77 10.24 18.90
N PHE A 15 -20.13 9.59 19.99
CA PHE A 15 -20.12 8.14 20.10
C PHE A 15 -21.02 7.50 19.03
N ASP A 16 -22.26 7.98 18.89
CA ASP A 16 -23.20 7.48 17.88
C ASP A 16 -22.69 7.74 16.45
N LEU A 17 -22.08 8.90 16.19
CA LEU A 17 -21.49 9.22 14.88
C LEU A 17 -20.31 8.29 14.55
N ILE A 18 -19.43 8.04 15.52
CA ILE A 18 -18.30 7.12 15.34
C ILE A 18 -18.81 5.70 15.12
N GLN A 19 -19.83 5.28 15.86
CA GLN A 19 -20.44 3.96 15.67
C GLN A 19 -21.06 3.83 14.28
N GLN A 20 -21.83 4.83 13.83
CA GLN A 20 -22.39 4.87 12.48
C GLN A 20 -21.32 4.81 11.40
N CYS A 21 -20.23 5.58 11.56
CA CYS A 21 -19.06 5.52 10.68
C CYS A 21 -18.52 4.09 10.57
N ARG A 22 -18.35 3.42 11.70
CA ARG A 22 -17.78 2.06 11.79
C ARG A 22 -18.70 0.98 11.24
N THR A 23 -20.02 1.15 11.37
CA THR A 23 -21.03 0.22 10.83
C THR A 23 -21.44 0.54 9.38
N SER A 24 -21.02 1.69 8.83
CA SER A 24 -21.43 2.13 7.49
C SER A 24 -20.87 1.28 6.35
N GLY A 25 -19.82 0.48 6.62
CA GLY A 25 -19.09 -0.25 5.58
C GLY A 25 -18.22 0.63 4.67
N LYS A 26 -18.09 1.94 4.98
CA LYS A 26 -17.24 2.89 4.25
C LYS A 26 -15.99 3.21 5.06
N SER A 27 -14.90 3.57 4.36
CA SER A 27 -13.68 4.04 5.05
C SER A 27 -13.96 5.32 5.84
N ASP A 28 -13.26 5.52 6.97
CA ASP A 28 -13.39 6.73 7.80
C ASP A 28 -13.23 8.01 6.97
N ALA A 29 -12.29 8.01 6.03
CA ALA A 29 -12.02 9.16 5.16
C ALA A 29 -13.24 9.51 4.29
N GLN A 30 -13.83 8.49 3.66
CA GLN A 30 -15.02 8.66 2.82
C GLN A 30 -16.24 9.07 3.65
N TRP A 31 -16.45 8.41 4.79
CA TRP A 31 -17.57 8.73 5.67
C TRP A 31 -17.47 10.16 6.23
N MET A 32 -16.28 10.57 6.67
CA MET A 32 -16.04 11.94 7.11
C MET A 32 -16.30 12.97 6.00
N GLN A 33 -15.93 12.66 4.75
CA GLN A 33 -16.18 13.53 3.61
C GLN A 33 -17.67 13.71 3.33
N GLU A 34 -18.45 12.62 3.31
CA GLU A 34 -19.89 12.66 3.08
C GLU A 34 -20.66 13.39 4.19
N HIS A 35 -20.17 13.30 5.43
CA HIS A 35 -20.77 13.96 6.59
C HIS A 35 -20.18 15.34 6.90
N GLU A 36 -19.30 15.86 6.02
CA GLU A 36 -18.63 17.15 6.15
C GLU A 36 -17.85 17.32 7.48
N ILE A 37 -17.37 16.20 8.03
CA ILE A 37 -16.60 16.18 9.27
C ILE A 37 -15.12 16.32 8.95
N LYS A 38 -14.46 17.29 9.58
CA LYS A 38 -13.02 17.48 9.45
C LYS A 38 -12.27 16.36 10.19
N SER A 39 -11.26 15.80 9.54
CA SER A 39 -10.41 14.73 10.09
C SER A 39 -9.87 15.04 11.51
N PRO A 40 -9.30 16.22 11.80
CA PRO A 40 -8.82 16.53 13.15
C PRO A 40 -9.93 16.49 14.21
N THR A 41 -11.14 16.93 13.88
CA THR A 41 -12.30 16.95 14.77
C THR A 41 -12.76 15.53 15.09
N PHE A 42 -12.87 14.68 14.07
CA PHE A 42 -13.27 13.28 14.25
C PHE A 42 -12.30 12.52 15.17
N TYR A 43 -11.01 12.56 14.86
CA TYR A 43 -10.00 11.84 15.64
C TYR A 43 -9.79 12.44 17.04
N TYR A 44 -10.02 13.75 17.20
CA TYR A 44 -10.06 14.36 18.53
C TYR A 44 -11.16 13.72 19.39
N HIS A 45 -12.39 13.61 18.88
CA HIS A 45 -13.50 13.03 19.64
C HIS A 45 -13.31 11.53 19.89
N VAL A 46 -12.77 10.77 18.93
CA VAL A 46 -12.36 9.37 19.15
C VAL A 46 -11.39 9.28 20.33
N LYS A 47 -10.36 10.14 20.37
CA LYS A 47 -9.38 10.17 21.47
C LYS A 47 -10.01 10.54 22.81
N GLN A 48 -10.90 11.53 22.85
CA GLN A 48 -11.56 11.95 24.10
C GLN A 48 -12.49 10.87 24.65
N LEU A 49 -13.23 10.18 23.78
CA LEU A 49 -14.11 9.09 24.17
C LEU A 49 -13.31 7.87 24.67
N ARG A 50 -12.16 7.54 24.07
CA ARG A 50 -11.27 6.47 24.59
C ARG A 50 -10.75 6.81 25.99
N LYS A 51 -10.40 8.07 26.26
CA LYS A 51 -10.00 8.52 27.60
C LYS A 51 -11.10 8.36 28.64
N LYS A 52 -12.36 8.44 28.22
CA LYS A 52 -13.55 8.24 29.08
C LYS A 52 -13.94 6.77 29.19
N ALA A 53 -13.04 5.84 28.86
CA ALA A 53 -13.27 4.39 28.86
C ALA A 53 -14.49 3.96 28.04
N CYS A 54 -14.84 4.72 27.00
CA CYS A 54 -15.85 4.28 26.04
C CYS A 54 -15.24 3.15 25.19
N ASP A 55 -15.99 2.06 25.02
CA ASP A 55 -15.63 1.00 24.10
C ASP A 55 -15.84 1.49 22.66
N ILE A 56 -14.82 2.14 22.09
CA ILE A 56 -14.86 2.61 20.71
C ILE A 56 -14.32 1.51 19.81
N PRO A 57 -15.12 0.98 18.87
CA PRO A 57 -14.66 -0.05 17.95
C PRO A 57 -13.44 0.43 17.17
N GLU A 58 -12.47 -0.47 17.04
CA GLU A 58 -11.22 -0.23 16.34
C GLU A 58 -11.48 0.00 14.84
N ASN A 59 -10.55 0.70 14.17
CA ASN A 59 -10.72 0.98 12.75
C ASN A 59 -10.57 -0.30 11.93
N SER A 60 -11.68 -0.82 11.43
CA SER A 60 -11.74 -1.99 10.57
C SER A 60 -10.93 -1.81 9.28
N PHE A 61 -10.80 -0.57 8.77
CA PHE A 61 -10.05 -0.28 7.54
C PHE A 61 -8.54 -0.23 7.74
N THR A 62 -8.04 -0.03 8.96
CA THR A 62 -6.60 -0.21 9.21
C THR A 62 -6.18 -1.67 9.16
N ARG A 63 -7.12 -2.61 9.36
CA ARG A 63 -6.88 -4.06 9.25
C ARG A 63 -7.10 -4.61 7.84
N GLN A 64 -7.68 -3.83 6.93
CA GLN A 64 -7.84 -4.20 5.52
C GLN A 64 -6.57 -3.95 4.68
N ARG A 65 -5.44 -3.65 5.33
CA ARG A 65 -4.12 -4.00 4.78
C ARG A 65 -3.62 -5.35 5.34
N ASN A 66 -4.55 -6.27 5.56
CA ASN A 66 -4.22 -7.68 5.41
C ASN A 66 -4.47 -7.99 3.93
N ASP A 67 -3.47 -7.71 3.10
CA ASP A 67 -3.31 -8.41 1.84
C ASP A 67 -3.28 -9.91 2.18
N ILE A 68 -4.44 -10.55 2.12
CA ILE A 68 -4.51 -12.01 1.99
C ILE A 68 -3.93 -12.27 0.61
N GLN A 69 -2.60 -12.36 0.52
CA GLN A 69 -1.94 -12.89 -0.65
C GLN A 69 -2.35 -14.34 -0.77
N GLU A 70 -3.02 -14.69 -1.86
CA GLU A 70 -3.23 -16.07 -2.25
C GLU A 70 -1.86 -16.69 -2.57
N VAL A 71 -1.32 -17.45 -1.62
CA VAL A 71 -0.03 -18.13 -1.77
C VAL A 71 -0.22 -19.50 -2.40
N VAL A 72 0.37 -19.71 -3.58
CA VAL A 72 0.41 -21.02 -4.25
C VAL A 72 1.73 -21.71 -3.90
N PRO A 73 1.74 -22.98 -3.43
CA PRO A 73 2.96 -23.72 -3.18
C PRO A 73 3.74 -23.94 -4.49
N LEU A 74 4.95 -23.39 -4.58
CA LEU A 74 5.88 -23.68 -5.66
C LEU A 74 6.75 -24.87 -5.26
N PHE A 75 6.64 -25.99 -5.99
CA PHE A 75 7.52 -27.14 -5.81
C PHE A 75 8.85 -26.86 -6.51
N MET A 76 9.84 -26.41 -5.74
CA MET A 76 11.21 -26.23 -6.23
C MET A 76 11.88 -27.61 -6.30
N LYS A 77 12.20 -28.06 -7.51
CA LYS A 77 12.95 -29.30 -7.71
C LYS A 77 14.40 -29.02 -7.31
N GLU A 78 14.83 -29.56 -6.18
CA GLU A 78 16.23 -29.46 -5.75
C GLU A 78 17.14 -30.04 -6.83
N VAL A 79 17.96 -29.17 -7.43
CA VAL A 79 19.15 -29.58 -8.15
C VAL A 79 20.25 -29.70 -7.10
N PRO A 80 20.97 -30.85 -7.03
CA PRO A 80 21.85 -31.14 -5.91
C PRO A 80 22.98 -30.10 -5.81
N ALA A 81 23.08 -29.48 -4.64
CA ALA A 81 24.14 -28.55 -4.28
C ALA A 81 25.49 -29.29 -4.19
N VAL A 82 26.49 -28.76 -4.87
CA VAL A 82 27.89 -29.06 -4.55
C VAL A 82 28.47 -27.84 -3.83
N SER A 83 28.78 -28.07 -2.55
CA SER A 83 29.70 -27.37 -1.62
C SER A 83 30.64 -26.35 -2.28
N SER A 84 30.95 -25.15 -1.75
CA SER A 84 31.30 -24.81 -0.36
C SER A 84 31.51 -23.27 -0.20
N HIS A 85 31.16 -22.71 0.96
CA HIS A 85 31.73 -21.52 1.65
C HIS A 85 32.01 -20.18 0.90
N GLU A 86 31.18 -19.14 1.08
CA GLU A 86 31.47 -17.78 1.64
C GLU A 86 30.23 -16.85 1.50
N PRO A 87 30.11 -15.72 2.23
CA PRO A 87 28.86 -14.97 2.36
C PRO A 87 28.66 -13.99 1.19
N GLU A 88 27.90 -14.38 0.18
CA GLU A 88 27.58 -13.48 -0.94
C GLU A 88 26.25 -12.76 -0.74
N GLN A 89 26.40 -11.47 -0.42
CA GLN A 89 25.70 -10.30 -0.93
C GLN A 89 24.25 -10.49 -1.43
N LEU A 90 23.34 -9.68 -0.86
CA LEU A 90 22.04 -9.38 -1.44
C LEU A 90 22.20 -8.92 -2.90
N SER A 91 22.01 -9.82 -3.86
CA SER A 91 21.70 -9.44 -5.23
C SER A 91 20.19 -9.27 -5.34
N SER A 92 19.69 -8.12 -4.87
CA SER A 92 18.49 -7.55 -5.47
C SER A 92 18.84 -7.31 -6.94
N THR A 93 18.38 -8.17 -7.84
CA THR A 93 18.43 -7.92 -9.28
C THR A 93 17.46 -6.79 -9.58
N ASP A 94 17.91 -5.57 -9.29
CA ASP A 94 17.28 -4.33 -9.66
C ASP A 94 17.42 -4.26 -11.19
N ASN A 95 16.40 -4.74 -11.91
CA ASN A 95 16.27 -4.59 -13.36
C ASN A 95 15.96 -3.12 -13.70
N THR A 96 16.80 -2.21 -13.22
CA THR A 96 16.70 -0.77 -13.44
C THR A 96 17.43 -0.44 -14.74
N SER A 97 16.77 -0.64 -15.86
CA SER A 97 17.25 -0.09 -17.13
C SER A 97 17.29 1.45 -17.01
N ALA A 98 18.40 2.06 -17.43
CA ALA A 98 18.60 3.51 -17.38
C ALA A 98 17.61 4.25 -18.28
N VAL A 99 17.28 3.65 -19.42
CA VAL A 99 16.33 4.19 -20.39
C VAL A 99 15.41 3.06 -20.86
N ARG A 100 14.11 3.34 -20.88
CA ARG A 100 13.08 2.46 -21.47
C ARG A 100 12.28 3.26 -22.49
N LEU A 101 12.19 2.74 -23.72
CA LEU A 101 11.43 3.33 -24.82
C LEU A 101 10.31 2.37 -25.21
N ASN A 102 9.13 2.91 -25.54
CA ASN A 102 8.03 2.16 -26.12
C ASN A 102 7.65 2.80 -27.46
N ILE A 103 7.82 2.06 -28.55
CA ILE A 103 7.59 2.52 -29.92
C ILE A 103 6.71 1.48 -30.62
N GLN A 104 5.47 1.86 -30.95
CA GLN A 104 4.50 0.99 -31.65
C GLN A 104 4.32 -0.40 -31.01
N GLY A 105 4.44 -0.50 -29.68
CA GLY A 105 4.33 -1.78 -28.96
C GLY A 105 5.65 -2.55 -28.80
N ILE A 106 6.75 -2.06 -29.37
CA ILE A 106 8.10 -2.59 -29.13
C ILE A 106 8.69 -1.86 -27.92
N THR A 107 9.14 -2.63 -26.94
CA THR A 107 9.87 -2.11 -25.78
C THR A 107 11.37 -2.27 -26.00
N VAL A 108 12.11 -1.17 -25.88
CA VAL A 108 13.58 -1.16 -25.91
C VAL A 108 14.09 -0.70 -24.56
N GLU A 109 14.97 -1.50 -23.96
CA GLU A 109 15.58 -1.23 -22.67
C GLU A 109 17.09 -1.09 -22.80
N ILE A 110 17.63 -0.01 -22.24
CA ILE A 110 19.07 0.28 -22.21
C ILE A 110 19.53 0.21 -20.77
N ALA A 111 20.41 -0.74 -20.47
CA ALA A 111 21.00 -0.91 -19.14
C ALA A 111 21.91 0.26 -18.75
N ASN A 112 22.10 0.49 -17.44
CA ASN A 112 22.99 1.53 -16.90
C ASN A 112 24.44 1.42 -17.39
N ASN A 113 24.89 0.22 -17.74
CA ASN A 113 26.24 -0.06 -18.20
C ASN A 113 26.33 -0.18 -19.74
N ALA A 114 25.29 0.21 -20.48
CA ALA A 114 25.35 0.18 -21.94
C ALA A 114 26.43 1.14 -22.45
N THR A 115 27.28 0.66 -23.35
CA THR A 115 28.32 1.49 -23.94
C THR A 115 27.71 2.55 -24.86
N GLN A 116 28.43 3.65 -25.05
CA GLN A 116 27.99 4.71 -25.96
C GLN A 116 27.70 4.18 -27.37
N GLU A 117 28.50 3.23 -27.86
CA GLU A 117 28.31 2.61 -29.17
C GLU A 117 26.98 1.84 -29.25
N VAL A 118 26.67 1.04 -28.23
CA VAL A 118 25.39 0.30 -28.15
C VAL A 118 24.22 1.26 -28.14
N ILE A 119 24.30 2.35 -27.36
CA ILE A 119 23.25 3.38 -27.29
C ILE A 119 23.04 4.02 -28.67
N LYS A 120 24.13 4.44 -29.32
CA LYS A 120 24.08 5.07 -30.65
C LYS A 120 23.50 4.14 -31.71
N ASN A 121 23.98 2.90 -31.77
CA ASN A 121 23.53 1.91 -32.76
C ASN A 121 22.05 1.55 -32.55
N THR A 122 21.63 1.41 -31.29
CA THR A 122 20.23 1.13 -30.95
C THR A 122 19.33 2.28 -31.40
N ILE A 123 19.67 3.53 -31.05
CA ILE A 123 18.88 4.71 -31.47
C ILE A 123 18.88 4.84 -33.00
N ALA A 124 20.02 4.61 -33.68
CA ALA A 124 20.09 4.65 -35.14
C ALA A 124 19.20 3.59 -35.79
N ALA A 125 19.22 2.36 -35.28
CA ALA A 125 18.36 1.27 -35.75
C ALA A 125 16.87 1.61 -35.59
N LEU A 126 16.50 2.24 -34.47
CA LEU A 126 15.12 2.67 -34.22
C LEU A 126 14.62 3.72 -35.22
N ARG A 127 15.51 4.52 -35.84
CA ARG A 127 15.12 5.49 -36.87
C ARG A 127 14.58 4.83 -38.14
N PHE A 128 14.87 3.55 -38.38
CA PHE A 128 14.35 2.81 -39.55
C PHE A 128 12.98 2.17 -39.30
N LEU A 129 12.46 2.23 -38.07
CA LEU A 129 11.14 1.69 -37.69
C LEU A 129 10.03 2.75 -37.76
N CYS A 130 10.38 4.00 -38.05
CA CYS A 130 9.50 5.14 -38.28
C CYS A 130 9.83 5.78 -39.64
#